data_AF-A0A926V5B1-F1
#
_entry.id   AF-A0A926V5B1-F1
#
_cell.length_a   1.000
_cell.length_b   1.000
_cell.length_c   1.000
_cell.angle_alpha   90.00
_cell.angle_beta   90.00
_cell.angle_gamma   90.00
#
_symmetry.space_group_name_H-M   'P 1'
#
loop_
_entity.id
_entity.type
_entity.pdbx_description
1 polymer ?
#
loop_
_entity_poly.entity_id
_entity_poly.type
_entity_poly.pdbx_seq_one_letter_code
_entity_poly.pdbx_strand_id
1 'polypeptide(L)'
;MSTDLTSIKLLEFQQPLRCCNVTAIAYAFSALGHSTTVDDIFYVTRIPLHSVLDDGMTLAETFDTCLKYVEKMGLPISVRIEHCDQPALTLEVFTQEIEQAIADHTDIHILNFNTRIAHKNPNLEGGHFALLADYNSLTQIVTVADTNPKRYTRFWNCAIAQLYQACVDKDPCAERSRGFIALKKLD
;
A
#
# COMPACT_ATOMS: atom_id res chain seq x y z
N MET A 1 -34.90 -18.44 -21.22
CA MET A 1 -33.63 -18.04 -20.53
C MET A 1 -34.04 -17.55 -19.15
N SER A 2 -33.44 -18.07 -18.08
CA SER A 2 -33.91 -17.79 -16.71
C SER A 2 -33.90 -16.28 -16.44
N THR A 3 -34.87 -15.83 -15.67
CA THR A 3 -35.10 -14.44 -15.24
C THR A 3 -33.83 -13.78 -14.66
N ASP A 4 -32.88 -14.58 -14.18
CA ASP A 4 -31.57 -14.14 -13.67
C ASP A 4 -30.65 -13.56 -14.77
N LEU A 5 -30.60 -14.15 -15.97
CA LEU A 5 -29.71 -13.70 -17.05
C LEU A 5 -30.12 -12.35 -17.65
N THR A 6 -31.42 -12.06 -17.65
CA THR A 6 -31.95 -10.77 -18.11
C THR A 6 -31.71 -9.67 -17.06
N SER A 7 -31.64 -10.05 -15.78
CA SER A 7 -31.36 -9.14 -14.65
C SER A 7 -29.86 -8.79 -14.58
N ILE A 8 -28.97 -9.73 -14.91
CA ILE A 8 -27.51 -9.50 -14.94
C ILE A 8 -27.09 -8.62 -16.13
N LYS A 9 -27.81 -8.67 -17.27
CA LYS A 9 -27.53 -7.82 -18.44
C LYS A 9 -27.88 -6.33 -18.26
N LEU A 10 -28.68 -5.99 -17.25
CA LEU A 10 -28.99 -4.60 -16.88
C LEU A 10 -28.05 -4.03 -15.80
N LEU A 11 -27.16 -4.87 -15.27
CA LEU A 11 -26.14 -4.46 -14.32
C LEU A 11 -24.82 -4.29 -15.09
N GLU A 12 -24.49 -3.05 -15.46
CA GLU A 12 -23.11 -2.68 -15.76
C GLU A 12 -22.30 -2.82 -14.46
N PHE A 13 -21.82 -4.03 -14.17
CA PHE A 13 -20.90 -4.25 -13.07
C PHE A 13 -19.52 -3.69 -13.44
N GLN A 14 -19.31 -2.41 -13.13
CA GLN A 14 -17.98 -1.83 -13.04
C GLN A 14 -17.94 -0.86 -11.85
N GLN A 15 -17.51 -1.34 -10.68
CA GLN A 15 -17.22 -0.46 -9.55
C GLN A 15 -15.89 0.29 -9.75
N PRO A 16 -15.78 1.53 -9.24
CA PRO A 16 -14.55 2.29 -9.22
C PRO A 16 -13.56 1.66 -8.22
N LEU A 17 -12.49 1.01 -8.70
CA LEU A 17 -11.50 0.37 -7.82
C LEU A 17 -10.74 1.41 -6.97
N ARG A 18 -11.21 1.64 -5.73
CA ARG A 18 -10.51 2.33 -4.64
C ARG A 18 -9.81 1.35 -3.67
N CYS A 19 -9.34 0.21 -4.17
CA CYS A 19 -8.74 -0.85 -3.34
C CYS A 19 -7.20 -0.82 -3.29
N CYS A 20 -6.58 0.36 -3.42
CA CYS A 20 -5.12 0.49 -3.47
C CYS A 20 -4.42 -0.18 -2.28
N ASN A 21 -5.01 -0.07 -1.09
CA ASN A 21 -4.66 -0.78 0.14
C ASN A 21 -4.60 -2.31 -0.06
N VAL A 22 -5.73 -2.97 -0.34
CA VAL A 22 -5.83 -4.43 -0.48
C VAL A 22 -5.00 -4.94 -1.66
N THR A 23 -4.93 -4.17 -2.75
CA THR A 23 -4.04 -4.48 -3.87
C THR A 23 -2.57 -4.42 -3.47
N ALA A 24 -2.15 -3.44 -2.66
CA ALA A 24 -0.79 -3.40 -2.13
C ALA A 24 -0.49 -4.60 -1.22
N ILE A 25 -1.44 -5.01 -0.37
CA ILE A 25 -1.29 -6.19 0.49
C ILE A 25 -1.07 -7.45 -0.37
N ALA A 26 -1.96 -7.70 -1.34
CA ALA A 26 -1.86 -8.87 -2.22
C ALA A 26 -0.56 -8.88 -3.04
N TYR A 27 -0.13 -7.70 -3.51
CA TYR A 27 1.12 -7.54 -4.23
C TYR A 27 2.33 -7.84 -3.31
N ALA A 28 2.35 -7.31 -2.09
CA ALA A 28 3.45 -7.54 -1.16
C ALA A 28 3.62 -9.03 -0.81
N PHE A 29 2.53 -9.73 -0.49
CA PHE A 29 2.60 -11.17 -0.23
C PHE A 29 3.05 -11.96 -1.46
N SER A 30 2.56 -11.60 -2.65
CA SER A 30 2.99 -12.24 -3.89
C SER A 30 4.48 -12.00 -4.18
N ALA A 31 5.00 -10.81 -3.87
CA ALA A 31 6.42 -10.48 -4.00
C ALA A 31 7.29 -11.29 -3.04
N LEU A 32 6.79 -11.59 -1.83
CA LEU A 32 7.43 -12.48 -0.86
C LEU A 32 7.31 -13.99 -1.21
N GLY A 33 6.74 -14.31 -2.38
CA GLY A 33 6.60 -15.68 -2.87
C GLY A 33 5.29 -16.38 -2.46
N HIS A 34 4.35 -15.67 -1.83
CA HIS A 34 3.04 -16.19 -1.46
C HIS A 34 1.98 -15.66 -2.43
N SER A 35 1.73 -16.40 -3.51
CA SER A 35 0.72 -16.02 -4.52
C SER A 35 -0.62 -15.71 -3.86
N THR A 36 -0.99 -14.44 -3.90
CA THR A 36 -2.14 -13.90 -3.16
C THR A 36 -2.89 -12.92 -4.06
N THR A 37 -4.20 -13.08 -4.15
CA THR A 37 -5.08 -12.18 -4.89
C THR A 37 -5.80 -11.20 -3.96
N VAL A 38 -6.38 -10.15 -4.53
CA VAL A 38 -7.25 -9.22 -3.78
C VAL A 38 -8.42 -9.96 -3.14
N ASP A 39 -9.01 -10.93 -3.84
CA ASP A 39 -10.13 -11.73 -3.35
C ASP A 39 -9.73 -12.62 -2.17
N ASP A 40 -8.50 -13.18 -2.19
CA ASP A 40 -7.97 -13.96 -1.07
C ASP A 40 -7.89 -13.11 0.19
N ILE A 41 -7.44 -11.85 0.09
CA ILE A 41 -7.41 -10.94 1.24
C ILE A 41 -8.82 -10.74 1.79
N PHE A 42 -9.80 -10.39 0.96
CA PHE A 42 -11.19 -10.21 1.40
C PHE A 42 -11.75 -11.48 2.05
N TYR A 43 -11.52 -12.64 1.45
CA TYR A 43 -12.06 -13.92 1.91
C TYR A 43 -11.46 -14.34 3.25
N VAL A 44 -10.13 -14.27 3.38
CA VAL A 44 -9.40 -14.70 4.58
C VAL A 44 -9.63 -13.71 5.73
N THR A 45 -9.45 -12.41 5.47
CA THR A 45 -9.52 -11.39 6.52
C THR A 45 -10.95 -11.04 6.90
N ARG A 46 -11.95 -11.32 6.05
CA ARG A 46 -13.36 -10.96 6.27
C ARG A 46 -13.55 -9.47 6.54
N ILE A 47 -12.71 -8.61 5.94
CA ILE A 47 -12.89 -7.16 6.00
C ILE A 47 -14.20 -6.77 5.27
N PRO A 48 -15.01 -5.87 5.82
CA PRO A 48 -16.21 -5.41 5.14
C PRO A 48 -15.86 -4.69 3.84
N LEU A 49 -16.52 -5.08 2.74
CA LEU A 49 -16.27 -4.48 1.42
C LEU A 49 -16.52 -2.96 1.41
N HIS A 50 -17.56 -2.49 2.11
CA HIS A 50 -17.89 -1.06 2.18
C HIS A 50 -16.74 -0.24 2.81
N SER A 51 -16.09 -0.77 3.86
CA SER A 51 -14.97 -0.09 4.52
C SER A 51 -13.79 0.11 3.58
N VAL A 52 -13.58 -0.81 2.63
CA VAL A 52 -12.48 -0.69 1.66
C VAL A 52 -12.86 0.18 0.46
N LEU A 53 -14.07 0.00 -0.07
CA LEU A 53 -14.47 0.58 -1.35
C LEU A 53 -15.01 2.00 -1.24
N ASP A 54 -15.70 2.31 -0.15
CA ASP A 54 -16.38 3.59 0.03
C ASP A 54 -15.46 4.59 0.75
N ASP A 55 -14.93 4.18 1.91
CA ASP A 55 -14.14 5.03 2.80
C ASP A 55 -12.63 4.98 2.52
N GLY A 56 -12.16 3.87 1.95
CA GLY A 56 -10.74 3.54 1.94
C GLY A 56 -10.26 3.09 3.33
N MET A 57 -8.99 2.72 3.45
CA MET A 57 -8.41 2.32 4.74
C MET A 57 -7.23 3.19 5.09
N THR A 58 -7.13 3.50 6.38
CA THR A 58 -5.96 4.12 7.00
C THR A 58 -4.76 3.16 6.98
N LEU A 59 -3.57 3.67 7.29
CA LEU A 59 -2.37 2.85 7.45
C LEU A 59 -2.56 1.75 8.52
N ALA A 60 -3.21 2.09 9.64
CA ALA A 60 -3.45 1.17 10.76
C ALA A 60 -4.43 0.05 10.37
N GLU A 61 -5.54 0.37 9.72
CA GLU A 61 -6.49 -0.66 9.26
C GLU A 61 -5.87 -1.57 8.20
N THR A 62 -4.99 -1.02 7.35
CA THR A 62 -4.24 -1.80 6.35
C THR A 62 -3.26 -2.73 7.04
N PHE A 63 -2.57 -2.27 8.08
CA PHE A 63 -1.69 -3.07 8.92
C PHE A 63 -2.43 -4.20 9.65
N ASP A 64 -3.57 -3.91 10.28
CA ASP A 64 -4.40 -4.92 10.95
C ASP A 64 -4.88 -6.00 9.96
N THR A 65 -5.16 -5.60 8.73
CA THR A 65 -5.52 -6.52 7.65
C THR A 65 -4.34 -7.41 7.24
N CYS A 66 -3.12 -6.86 7.14
CA CYS A 66 -1.89 -7.65 6.93
C CYS A 66 -1.67 -8.67 8.04
N LEU A 67 -1.72 -8.24 9.30
CA LEU A 67 -1.55 -9.12 10.47
C LEU A 67 -2.56 -10.26 10.45
N LYS A 68 -3.84 -9.93 10.28
CA LYS A 68 -4.92 -10.92 10.24
C LYS A 68 -4.76 -11.93 9.11
N TYR A 69 -4.25 -11.49 7.96
CA TYR A 69 -3.97 -12.40 6.84
C TYR A 69 -2.81 -13.35 7.18
N VAL A 70 -1.69 -12.82 7.69
CA VAL A 70 -0.53 -13.61 8.13
C VAL A 70 -0.93 -14.66 9.16
N GLU A 71 -1.67 -14.27 10.20
CA GLU A 71 -2.11 -15.15 11.28
C GLU A 71 -3.00 -16.29 10.75
N LYS A 72 -3.99 -15.95 9.92
CA LYS A 72 -4.95 -16.95 9.41
C LYS A 72 -4.34 -17.91 8.39
N MET A 73 -3.37 -17.45 7.62
CA MET A 73 -2.65 -18.26 6.64
C MET A 73 -1.45 -18.98 7.24
N GLY A 74 -1.08 -18.68 8.49
CA GLY A 74 0.08 -19.27 9.16
C GLY A 74 1.39 -18.95 8.46
N LEU A 75 1.52 -17.74 7.91
CA LEU A 75 2.71 -17.35 7.14
C LEU A 75 3.87 -17.00 8.09
N PRO A 76 5.10 -17.44 7.79
CA PRO A 76 6.30 -17.05 8.54
C PRO A 76 6.73 -15.64 8.09
N ILE A 77 5.91 -14.64 8.37
CA ILE A 77 6.15 -13.25 7.98
C ILE A 77 5.92 -12.38 9.21
N SER A 78 6.88 -11.51 9.51
CA SER A 78 6.71 -10.42 10.46
C SER A 78 6.15 -9.19 9.75
N VAL A 79 5.27 -8.47 10.44
CA VAL A 79 4.67 -7.24 9.92
C VAL A 79 4.91 -6.14 10.95
N ARG A 80 5.45 -5.01 10.50
CA ARG A 80 5.66 -3.80 11.33
C ARG A 80 5.02 -2.59 10.64
N ILE A 81 4.46 -1.69 11.43
CA ILE A 81 3.93 -0.41 10.98
C ILE A 81 4.81 0.71 11.51
N GLU A 82 5.09 1.70 10.66
CA GLU A 82 5.74 2.93 11.06
C GLU A 82 4.98 4.14 10.51
N HIS A 83 4.60 5.04 11.42
CA HIS A 83 4.04 6.35 11.07
C HIS A 83 5.17 7.39 11.01
N CYS A 84 5.19 8.21 9.96
CA CYS A 84 6.23 9.22 9.74
C CYS A 84 6.12 10.50 10.60
N ASP A 85 5.08 10.64 11.43
CA ASP A 85 4.98 11.67 12.45
C ASP A 85 5.77 11.34 13.73
N GLN A 86 6.33 10.13 13.84
CA GLN A 86 7.14 9.75 14.98
C GLN A 86 8.45 10.56 15.00
N PRO A 87 8.81 11.21 16.12
CA PRO A 87 10.03 12.03 16.19
C PRO A 87 11.33 11.28 15.87
N ALA A 88 11.35 9.97 16.09
CA ALA A 88 12.52 9.12 15.82
C ALA A 88 12.70 8.81 14.32
N LEU A 89 11.65 8.92 13.51
CA LEU A 89 11.70 8.55 12.09
C LEU A 89 12.00 9.78 11.23
N THR A 90 13.23 10.28 11.33
CA THR A 90 13.70 11.41 10.50
C THR A 90 13.86 11.00 9.03
N LEU A 91 14.11 11.97 8.14
CA LEU A 91 14.40 11.68 6.73
C LEU A 91 15.62 10.75 6.58
N GLU A 92 16.65 10.93 7.41
CA GLU A 92 17.85 10.10 7.39
C GLU A 92 17.52 8.66 7.79
N VAL A 93 16.74 8.47 8.86
CA VAL A 93 16.32 7.13 9.30
C VAL A 93 15.41 6.49 8.26
N PHE A 94 14.44 7.24 7.71
CA PHE A 94 13.59 6.76 6.61
C PHE A 94 14.42 6.33 5.41
N THR A 95 15.48 7.07 5.06
CA THR A 95 16.39 6.71 3.96
C THR A 95 17.11 5.40 4.23
N GLN A 96 17.61 5.21 5.46
CA GLN A 96 18.26 3.96 5.86
C GLN A 96 17.31 2.77 5.82
N GLU A 97 16.05 2.95 6.23
CA GLU A 97 15.00 1.92 6.14
C GLU A 97 14.73 1.51 4.68
N ILE A 98 14.64 2.48 3.77
CA ILE A 98 14.46 2.21 2.34
C ILE A 98 15.68 1.47 1.75
N GLU A 99 16.90 1.90 2.09
CA GLU A 99 18.13 1.24 1.63
C GLU A 99 18.21 -0.23 2.10
N GLN A 100 17.84 -0.49 3.36
CA GLN A 100 17.82 -1.84 3.91
C GLN A 100 16.79 -2.73 3.20
N ALA A 101 15.57 -2.22 2.99
CA ALA A 101 14.51 -2.97 2.30
C ALA A 101 14.90 -3.33 0.85
N ILE A 102 15.55 -2.41 0.13
CA ILE A 102 16.00 -2.70 -1.24
C ILE A 102 17.17 -3.71 -1.28
N ALA A 103 18.03 -3.70 -0.27
CA ALA A 103 19.15 -4.65 -0.19
C ALA A 103 18.69 -6.08 0.18
N ASP A 104 17.51 -6.24 0.76
CA ASP A 104 16.96 -7.51 1.24
C ASP A 104 15.65 -7.87 0.54
N HIS A 105 15.71 -8.78 -0.43
CA HIS A 105 14.53 -9.27 -1.16
C HIS A 105 13.45 -9.95 -0.28
N THR A 106 13.76 -10.23 0.98
CA THR A 106 12.79 -10.76 1.96
C THR A 106 12.05 -9.67 2.72
N ASP A 107 12.37 -8.40 2.49
CA ASP A 107 11.85 -7.24 3.18
C ASP A 107 11.11 -6.30 2.20
N ILE A 108 9.78 -6.33 2.26
CA ILE A 108 8.92 -5.59 1.33
C ILE A 108 8.15 -4.52 2.07
N HIS A 109 8.26 -3.28 1.59
CA HIS A 109 7.57 -2.14 2.18
C HIS A 109 6.34 -1.74 1.36
N ILE A 110 5.18 -1.70 2.01
CA ILE A 110 3.98 -1.03 1.52
C ILE A 110 4.02 0.43 2.02
N LEU A 111 3.96 1.38 1.10
CA LEU A 111 4.00 2.81 1.37
C LEU A 111 2.58 3.37 1.40
N ASN A 112 2.31 4.29 2.32
CA ASN A 112 1.14 5.14 2.33
C ASN A 112 1.56 6.62 2.32
N PHE A 113 1.09 7.36 1.33
CA PHE A 113 1.55 8.73 1.09
C PHE A 113 0.46 9.61 0.47
N ASN A 114 0.61 10.92 0.61
CA ASN A 114 -0.21 11.91 -0.08
C ASN A 114 0.21 12.05 -1.55
N THR A 115 -0.72 11.78 -2.47
CA THR A 115 -0.45 11.80 -3.92
C THR A 115 -0.07 13.18 -4.46
N ARG A 116 -0.65 14.26 -3.91
CA ARG A 116 -0.35 15.64 -4.28
C ARG A 116 1.12 15.97 -4.09
N ILE A 117 1.66 15.54 -2.95
CA ILE A 117 3.04 15.79 -2.53
C ILE A 117 3.98 14.84 -3.30
N ALA A 118 3.65 13.55 -3.32
CA ALA A 118 4.47 12.51 -3.96
C ALA A 118 4.65 12.72 -5.48
N HIS A 119 3.69 13.34 -6.17
CA HIS A 119 3.79 13.65 -7.60
C HIS A 119 4.05 15.14 -7.89
N LYS A 120 4.17 16.02 -6.87
CA LYS A 120 4.25 17.49 -7.04
C LYS A 120 3.14 18.03 -7.96
N ASN A 121 1.94 17.47 -7.84
CA ASN A 121 0.83 17.82 -8.71
C ASN A 121 -0.35 18.31 -7.86
N PRO A 122 -0.64 19.63 -7.85
CA PRO A 122 -1.69 20.20 -7.02
C PRO A 122 -3.11 19.72 -7.38
N ASN A 123 -3.30 19.12 -8.57
CA ASN A 123 -4.58 18.59 -9.02
C ASN A 123 -4.85 17.15 -8.53
N LEU A 124 -3.87 16.52 -7.87
CA LEU A 124 -4.06 15.24 -7.20
C LEU A 124 -4.46 15.46 -5.75
N GLU A 125 -5.29 14.56 -5.24
CA GLU A 125 -5.81 14.62 -3.88
C GLU A 125 -5.87 13.21 -3.28
N GLY A 126 -5.80 13.17 -1.95
CA GLY A 126 -5.96 11.96 -1.16
C GLY A 126 -4.68 11.14 -0.94
N GLY A 127 -4.82 10.13 -0.08
CA GLY A 127 -3.81 9.13 0.18
C GLY A 127 -3.82 8.02 -0.88
N HIS A 128 -2.68 7.35 -1.04
CA HIS A 128 -2.55 6.17 -1.90
C HIS A 128 -1.63 5.14 -1.27
N PHE A 129 -1.75 3.89 -1.71
CA PHE A 129 -0.90 2.78 -1.31
C PHE A 129 -0.18 2.19 -2.51
N ALA A 130 1.12 1.95 -2.35
CA ALA A 130 1.98 1.38 -3.37
C ALA A 130 3.15 0.61 -2.72
N LEU A 131 3.93 -0.10 -3.52
CA LEU A 131 5.12 -0.81 -3.02
C LEU A 131 6.37 0.00 -3.29
N LEU A 132 7.31 -0.03 -2.34
CA LEU A 132 8.69 0.33 -2.61
C LEU A 132 9.26 -0.68 -3.63
N ALA A 133 9.87 -0.19 -4.72
CA ALA A 133 10.40 -1.05 -5.78
C ALA A 133 11.92 -0.98 -5.90
N ASP A 134 12.50 0.22 -5.83
CA ASP A 134 13.95 0.42 -5.94
C ASP A 134 14.35 1.77 -5.33
N TYR A 135 15.64 1.96 -5.09
CA TYR A 135 16.23 3.21 -4.63
C TYR A 135 17.65 3.41 -5.15
N ASN A 136 17.91 4.59 -5.71
CA ASN A 136 19.22 4.98 -6.21
C ASN A 136 19.87 5.97 -5.25
N SER A 137 20.83 5.50 -4.45
CA SER A 137 21.53 6.31 -3.43
C SER A 137 22.39 7.45 -4.02
N LEU A 138 22.86 7.35 -5.26
CA LEU A 138 23.63 8.42 -5.90
C LEU A 138 22.76 9.62 -6.28
N THR A 139 21.56 9.34 -6.76
CA THR A 139 20.62 10.37 -7.24
C THR A 139 19.53 10.72 -6.22
N GLN A 140 19.43 9.95 -5.12
CA GLN A 140 18.43 10.09 -4.08
C GLN A 140 16.99 9.95 -4.62
N ILE A 141 16.82 9.09 -5.63
CA ILE A 141 15.55 8.81 -6.31
C ILE A 141 15.03 7.45 -5.87
N VAL A 142 13.78 7.43 -5.43
CA VAL A 142 13.02 6.21 -5.12
C VAL A 142 12.11 5.86 -6.29
N THR A 143 12.05 4.57 -6.61
CA THR A 143 11.11 3.98 -7.57
C THR A 143 9.98 3.30 -6.80
N VAL A 144 8.75 3.63 -7.15
CA VAL A 144 7.54 3.09 -6.54
C VAL A 144 6.77 2.24 -7.55
N ALA A 145 6.37 1.04 -7.16
CA ALA A 145 5.50 0.15 -7.92
C ALA A 145 4.04 0.43 -7.58
N ASP A 146 3.31 1.05 -8.51
CA ASP A 146 1.97 1.58 -8.25
C ASP A 146 0.88 0.51 -8.37
N THR A 147 -0.09 0.55 -7.46
CA THR A 147 -1.27 -0.33 -7.48
C THR A 147 -2.34 0.11 -8.49
N ASN A 148 -2.22 1.32 -9.05
CA ASN A 148 -3.07 1.89 -10.07
C ASN A 148 -2.25 2.33 -11.31
N PRO A 149 -1.75 1.37 -12.11
CA PRO A 149 -0.86 1.66 -13.24
C PRO A 149 -1.52 2.49 -14.34
N LYS A 150 -2.85 2.52 -14.43
CA LYS A 150 -3.58 3.36 -15.39
C LYS A 150 -3.56 4.83 -15.02
N ARG A 151 -3.46 5.16 -13.72
CA ARG A 151 -3.50 6.53 -13.21
C ARG A 151 -2.12 7.15 -13.09
N TYR A 152 -1.12 6.37 -12.63
CA TYR A 152 0.21 6.88 -12.28
C TYR A 152 1.37 6.22 -13.01
N THR A 153 1.09 5.35 -13.99
CA THR A 153 2.03 4.39 -14.59
C THR A 153 2.43 3.26 -13.63
N ARG A 154 2.89 2.12 -14.15
CA ARG A 154 3.21 0.93 -13.34
C ARG A 154 4.36 1.17 -12.36
N PHE A 155 5.33 1.96 -12.76
CA PHE A 155 6.45 2.39 -11.94
C PHE A 155 6.65 3.88 -12.15
N TRP A 156 6.84 4.62 -11.06
CA TRP A 156 7.14 6.04 -11.11
C TRP A 156 8.19 6.40 -10.08
N ASN A 157 8.83 7.54 -10.29
CA ASN A 157 9.99 7.97 -9.52
C ASN A 157 9.74 9.30 -8.82
N CYS A 158 10.31 9.49 -7.63
CA CYS A 158 10.39 10.80 -6.99
C CYS A 158 11.65 10.91 -6.12
N ALA A 159 11.95 12.10 -5.63
CA ALA A 159 13.03 12.29 -4.65
C ALA A 159 12.64 11.67 -3.29
N ILE A 160 13.57 11.05 -2.59
CA ILE A 160 13.27 10.40 -1.29
C ILE A 160 12.73 11.40 -0.25
N ALA A 161 13.29 12.62 -0.21
CA ALA A 161 12.78 13.69 0.65
C ALA A 161 11.32 14.06 0.34
N GLN A 162 10.93 13.99 -0.93
CA GLN A 162 9.56 14.26 -1.36
C GLN A 162 8.61 13.11 -0.96
N LEU A 163 9.04 11.86 -1.09
CA LEU A 163 8.27 10.72 -0.61
C LEU A 163 8.08 10.78 0.91
N TYR A 164 9.16 11.04 1.66
CA TYR A 164 9.11 11.19 3.11
C TYR A 164 8.11 12.28 3.53
N GLN A 165 8.19 13.47 2.92
CA GLN A 165 7.23 14.55 3.19
C GLN A 165 5.78 14.13 2.88
N ALA A 166 5.56 13.32 1.85
CA ALA A 166 4.26 12.80 1.49
C ALA A 166 3.74 11.76 2.51
N CYS A 167 4.63 11.00 3.16
CA CYS A 167 4.30 10.07 4.24
C CYS A 167 4.07 10.79 5.57
N VAL A 168 4.79 11.88 5.85
CA VAL A 168 4.61 12.72 7.05
C VAL A 168 3.25 13.43 7.06
N ASP A 169 2.70 13.73 5.89
CA ASP A 169 1.38 14.38 5.77
C ASP A 169 0.29 13.58 6.47
N LYS A 170 -0.59 14.29 7.21
CA LYS A 170 -1.66 13.67 7.99
C LYS A 170 -2.74 13.06 7.10
N ASP A 171 -3.19 11.88 7.48
CA ASP A 171 -4.38 11.29 6.88
C ASP A 171 -5.61 11.95 7.51
N PRO A 172 -6.49 12.65 6.75
CA PRO A 172 -7.67 13.27 7.34
C PRO A 172 -8.65 12.26 7.96
N CYS A 173 -8.57 10.99 7.58
CA CYS A 173 -9.37 9.91 8.15
C CYS A 173 -8.72 9.30 9.41
N ALA A 174 -7.52 9.74 9.80
CA ALA A 174 -6.82 9.27 10.99
C ALA A 174 -6.23 10.43 11.82
N GLU A 175 -6.11 10.25 13.13
CA GLU A 175 -5.40 11.22 13.99
C GLU A 175 -3.86 11.12 13.89
N ARG A 176 -3.34 10.52 12.81
CA ARG A 176 -1.93 10.17 12.60
C ARG A 176 -1.45 10.52 11.19
N SER A 177 -0.14 10.66 11.02
CA SER A 177 0.46 10.68 9.68
C SER A 177 0.24 9.36 8.95
N ARG A 178 0.53 9.40 7.65
CA ARG A 178 0.79 8.20 6.88
C ARG A 178 2.18 7.64 7.23
N GLY A 179 2.74 6.78 6.37
CA GLY A 179 3.94 6.04 6.69
C GLY A 179 4.10 4.79 5.85
N PHE A 180 4.56 3.71 6.45
CA PHE A 180 4.74 2.44 5.75
C PHE A 180 4.46 1.22 6.63
N ILE A 181 4.24 0.09 5.98
CA ILE A 181 4.16 -1.23 6.57
C ILE A 181 5.32 -2.05 6.01
N ALA A 182 6.20 -2.55 6.87
CA ALA A 182 7.27 -3.47 6.50
C ALA A 182 6.79 -4.91 6.69
N LEU A 183 6.91 -5.72 5.64
CA LEU A 183 6.63 -7.15 5.66
C LEU A 183 7.94 -7.89 5.42
N LYS A 184 8.41 -8.61 6.43
CA LYS A 184 9.68 -9.33 6.36
C LYS A 184 9.47 -10.82 6.56
N LYS A 185 9.91 -11.63 5.58
CA LYS A 185 9.89 -13.10 5.69
C LYS A 185 10.83 -13.55 6.82
N LEU A 186 10.35 -14.47 7.64
CA LEU A 186 11.12 -15.11 8.71
C LEU A 186 11.74 -16.39 8.13
N ASP A 187 13.04 -16.54 8.32
CA ASP A 187 13.79 -17.75 7.94
C ASP A 187 13.44 -18.96 8.83
#